data_AF-D7KSD7-F1
#
_entry.id   AF-D7KSD7-F1
#
_cell.length_a   1.000
_cell.length_b   1.000
_cell.length_c   1.000
_cell.angle_alpha   90.00
_cell.angle_beta   90.00
_cell.angle_gamma   90.00
#
_symmetry.space_group_name_H-M   'P 1'
#
loop_
_entity.id
_entity.type
_entity.pdbx_description
1 polymer ?
#
loop_
_entity_poly.entity_id
_entity_poly.type
_entity_poly.pdbx_seq_one_letter_code
_entity_poly.pdbx_strand_id
1 'polypeptide(L)'
;MGTKQIVTVMFFFLSVIMALLCHHQSEAQAPIPNPGDCFSSIKKVKGCVDAVKAATKGDFKGLDKDCCHAINGLVHHCFLILFPGKPYIALRVKDACYIN
;
A
#
# COMPACT_ATOMS: atom_id res chain seq x y z
N MET A 1 -3.84 -18.01 -42.20
CA MET A 1 -3.50 -16.83 -41.37
C MET A 1 -2.24 -17.17 -40.58
N GLY A 2 -1.13 -16.48 -40.83
CA GLY A 2 0.18 -16.89 -40.28
C GLY A 2 0.28 -16.64 -38.77
N THR A 3 1.00 -17.49 -38.04
CA THR A 3 1.25 -17.40 -36.59
C THR A 3 1.68 -16.01 -36.13
N LYS A 4 2.44 -15.27 -36.96
CA LYS A 4 2.85 -13.89 -36.70
C LYS A 4 1.67 -12.92 -36.55
N GLN A 5 0.67 -13.04 -37.44
CA GLN A 5 -0.54 -12.22 -37.41
C GLN A 5 -1.40 -12.50 -36.17
N ILE A 6 -1.50 -13.77 -35.76
CA ILE A 6 -2.26 -14.19 -34.57
C ILE A 6 -1.64 -13.59 -33.30
N VAL A 7 -0.31 -13.61 -33.18
CA VAL A 7 0.40 -13.05 -32.03
C VAL A 7 0.21 -11.53 -31.94
N THR A 8 0.33 -10.82 -33.06
CA THR A 8 0.11 -9.37 -33.11
C THR A 8 -1.31 -9.00 -32.66
N VAL A 9 -2.31 -9.69 -33.19
CA VAL A 9 -3.71 -9.45 -32.84
C VAL A 9 -3.96 -9.73 -31.35
N MET A 10 -3.43 -10.83 -30.82
CA MET A 10 -3.52 -11.16 -29.39
C MET A 10 -2.88 -10.06 -28.51
N PHE A 11 -1.74 -9.51 -28.92
CA PHE A 11 -1.07 -8.44 -28.17
C PHE A 11 -1.88 -7.14 -28.14
N PHE A 12 -2.50 -6.78 -29.26
CA PHE A 12 -3.41 -5.63 -29.33
C PHE A 12 -4.65 -5.82 -28.46
N PHE A 13 -5.24 -7.01 -28.44
CA PHE A 13 -6.37 -7.29 -27.56
C PHE A 13 -5.97 -7.19 -26.09
N LEU A 14 -4.81 -7.74 -25.71
CA LEU A 14 -4.30 -7.64 -24.34
C LEU A 14 -4.04 -6.18 -23.93
N SER A 15 -3.45 -5.35 -24.79
CA SER A 15 -3.19 -3.94 -24.47
C SER A 15 -4.48 -3.13 -24.28
N VAL A 16 -5.50 -3.37 -25.12
CA VAL A 16 -6.82 -2.74 -24.99
C VAL A 16 -7.52 -3.17 -23.70
N ILE A 17 -7.48 -4.46 -23.36
CA ILE A 17 -8.05 -4.97 -22.10
C ILE A 17 -7.39 -4.31 -20.90
N MET A 18 -6.05 -4.21 -20.89
CA MET A 18 -5.32 -3.55 -19.79
C MET A 18 -5.65 -2.06 -19.70
N ALA A 19 -5.77 -1.36 -20.83
CA ALA A 19 -6.18 0.04 -20.83
C ALA A 19 -7.59 0.25 -20.27
N LEU A 20 -8.55 -0.60 -20.64
CA LEU A 20 -9.92 -0.58 -20.13
C LEU A 20 -9.97 -0.88 -18.62
N LEU A 21 -9.18 -1.86 -18.16
CA LEU A 21 -9.07 -2.18 -16.73
C LEU A 21 -8.48 -0.99 -15.96
N CYS A 22 -7.42 -0.35 -16.45
CA CYS A 22 -6.85 0.84 -15.83
C CYS A 22 -7.84 2.01 -15.78
N HIS A 23 -8.63 2.21 -16.85
CA HIS A 23 -9.64 3.28 -16.90
C HIS A 23 -10.75 3.05 -15.86
N HIS A 24 -11.26 1.82 -15.76
CA HIS A 24 -12.28 1.46 -14.75
C HIS A 24 -11.74 1.52 -13.32
N GLN A 25 -10.47 1.17 -13.10
CA GLN A 25 -9.81 1.32 -11.80
C GLN A 25 -9.65 2.80 -11.42
N SER A 26 -9.45 3.69 -12.40
CA SER A 26 -9.35 5.13 -12.15
C SER A 26 -10.67 5.73 -11.66
N GLU A 27 -11.82 5.17 -12.05
CA GLU A 27 -13.14 5.63 -11.60
C GLU A 27 -13.52 5.07 -10.21
N ALA A 28 -12.97 3.91 -9.84
CA ALA A 28 -13.17 3.29 -8.52
C ALA A 28 -12.08 3.66 -7.50
N GLN A 29 -11.06 4.41 -7.90
CA GLN A 29 -10.04 4.92 -6.98
C GLN A 29 -10.71 5.94 -6.04
N ALA A 30 -10.94 5.50 -4.80
CA ALA A 30 -11.16 6.42 -3.68
C ALA A 30 -10.10 7.53 -3.76
N PRO A 31 -10.47 8.80 -3.47
CA PRO A 31 -9.55 9.93 -3.56
C PRO A 31 -8.21 9.55 -2.95
N ILE A 32 -7.11 9.72 -3.68
CA ILE A 32 -5.76 9.54 -3.13
C ILE A 32 -5.74 10.35 -1.84
N PRO A 33 -5.67 9.75 -0.65
CA PRO A 33 -5.77 10.54 0.55
C PRO A 33 -4.63 11.50 0.55
N ASN A 34 -4.91 12.71 1.01
CA ASN A 34 -3.86 13.63 1.36
C ASN A 34 -2.89 12.87 2.29
N PRO A 35 -1.57 12.86 2.02
CA PRO A 35 -0.61 12.14 2.86
C PRO A 35 -0.81 12.43 4.35
N GLY A 36 -1.20 13.66 4.71
CA GLY A 36 -1.54 14.04 6.07
C GLY A 36 -2.60 13.17 6.75
N ASP A 37 -3.60 12.70 6.00
CA ASP A 37 -4.72 11.91 6.51
C ASP A 37 -4.26 10.48 6.88
N CYS A 38 -3.32 9.92 6.13
CA CYS A 38 -2.71 8.62 6.43
C CYS A 38 -1.90 8.61 7.72
N PHE A 39 -1.31 9.75 8.10
CA PHE A 39 -0.61 9.89 9.37
C PHE A 39 -1.55 10.28 10.53
N SER A 40 -2.78 10.70 10.24
CA SER A 40 -3.68 11.27 11.26
C SER A 40 -3.98 10.29 12.39
N SER A 41 -4.24 9.02 12.06
CA SER A 41 -4.54 7.97 13.05
C SER A 41 -3.32 7.63 13.92
N ILE A 42 -2.14 7.46 13.32
CA ILE A 42 -0.93 7.11 14.09
C ILE A 42 -0.36 8.31 14.87
N LYS A 43 -0.59 9.55 14.43
CA LYS A 43 -0.20 10.76 15.18
C LYS A 43 -0.95 10.92 16.49
N LYS A 44 -2.18 10.37 16.60
CA LYS A 44 -2.97 10.40 17.84
C LYS A 44 -2.40 9.48 18.92
N VAL A 45 -1.62 8.46 18.52
CA VAL A 45 -0.96 7.55 19.44
C VAL A 45 0.44 8.08 19.74
N LYS A 46 0.68 8.45 21.00
CA LYS A 46 1.95 9.01 21.45
C LYS A 46 3.10 8.05 21.15
N GLY A 47 4.12 8.52 20.42
CA GLY A 47 5.30 7.72 20.07
C GLY A 47 5.13 6.77 18.88
N CYS A 48 3.91 6.59 18.37
CA CYS A 48 3.66 5.65 17.26
C CYS A 48 4.32 6.09 15.95
N VAL A 49 4.37 7.40 15.67
CA VAL A 49 5.08 7.92 14.49
C VAL A 49 6.57 7.58 14.54
N ASP A 50 7.20 7.73 15.70
CA ASP A 50 8.62 7.39 15.89
C ASP A 50 8.85 5.88 15.81
N ALA A 51 7.93 5.08 16.36
CA ALA A 51 7.95 3.62 16.23
C ALA A 51 7.83 3.16 14.78
N VAL A 52 6.90 3.72 14.01
CA VAL A 52 6.76 3.45 12.58
C VAL A 52 8.05 3.82 11.84
N LYS A 53 8.64 4.98 12.16
CA LYS A 53 9.91 5.41 11.57
C LYS A 53 11.05 4.47 11.94
N ALA A 54 11.12 3.98 13.17
CA ALA A 54 12.10 2.98 13.61
C ALA A 54 11.90 1.64 12.87
N ALA A 55 10.63 1.25 12.66
CA ALA A 55 10.28 0.03 11.94
C ALA A 55 10.70 0.09 10.46
N THR A 56 10.76 1.27 9.84
CA THR A 56 11.35 1.43 8.49
C THR A 56 12.84 1.05 8.43
N LYS A 57 13.52 1.05 9.58
CA LYS A 57 14.92 0.65 9.74
C LYS A 57 15.05 -0.77 10.33
N GLY A 58 13.94 -1.48 10.53
CA GLY A 58 13.91 -2.83 11.06
C GLY A 58 13.76 -2.94 12.58
N ASP A 59 13.55 -1.84 13.31
CA ASP A 59 13.26 -1.89 14.74
C ASP A 59 11.75 -1.80 15.00
N PHE A 60 11.16 -2.93 15.37
CA PHE A 60 9.72 -3.08 15.60
C PHE A 60 9.33 -2.99 17.08
N LYS A 61 10.29 -2.78 18.01
CA LYS A 61 10.03 -2.83 19.46
C LYS A 61 9.06 -1.76 19.95
N GLY A 62 8.99 -0.63 19.25
CA GLY A 62 8.10 0.48 19.59
C GLY A 62 6.65 0.33 19.09
N LEU A 63 6.35 -0.72 18.31
CA LEU A 63 5.00 -0.97 17.79
C LEU A 63 4.15 -1.64 18.87
N ASP A 64 3.71 -0.87 19.86
CA ASP A 64 2.80 -1.35 20.89
C ASP A 64 1.38 -1.60 20.36
N LYS A 65 0.52 -2.16 21.22
CA LYS A 65 -0.85 -2.57 20.85
C LYS A 65 -1.69 -1.40 20.32
N ASP A 66 -1.57 -0.22 20.92
CA ASP A 66 -2.35 0.96 20.50
C ASP A 66 -1.86 1.50 19.16
N CYS A 67 -0.53 1.52 18.94
CA CYS A 67 0.07 1.88 17.67
C CYS A 67 -0.32 0.88 16.57
N CYS A 68 -0.29 -0.41 16.87
CA CYS A 68 -0.70 -1.46 15.93
C CYS A 68 -2.19 -1.43 15.61
N HIS A 69 -3.04 -1.10 16.59
CA HIS A 69 -4.46 -0.85 16.31
C HIS A 69 -4.65 0.30 15.32
N ALA A 70 -3.93 1.42 15.51
CA ALA A 70 -3.97 2.55 14.59
C ALA A 70 -3.44 2.19 13.19
N ILE A 71 -2.37 1.40 13.10
CA ILE A 71 -1.77 0.93 11.83
C ILE A 71 -2.73 -0.01 11.09
N ASN A 72 -3.35 -0.97 11.79
CA ASN A 72 -4.28 -1.92 11.19
C ASN A 72 -5.57 -1.26 10.69
N GLY A 73 -5.95 -0.12 11.29
CA GLY A 73 -7.04 0.72 10.81
C GLY A 73 -6.73 1.54 9.55
N LEU A 74 -5.48 1.52 9.05
CA LEU A 74 -5.12 2.22 7.83
C LEU A 74 -5.62 1.49 6.58
N VAL A 75 -6.22 2.26 5.69
CA VAL A 75 -6.55 1.87 4.32
C VAL A 75 -5.30 1.49 3.52
N HIS A 76 -5.42 0.51 2.62
CA HIS A 76 -4.27 -0.09 1.91
C HIS A 76 -3.36 0.91 1.19
N HIS A 77 -3.91 1.95 0.59
CA HIS A 77 -3.11 2.97 -0.11
C HIS A 77 -2.31 3.85 0.86
N CYS A 78 -2.73 4.01 2.12
CA CYS A 78 -1.94 4.72 3.13
C CYS A 78 -0.66 3.96 3.48
N PHE A 79 -0.69 2.62 3.48
CA PHE A 79 0.53 1.83 3.69
C PHE A 79 1.60 2.14 2.63
N LEU A 80 1.20 2.39 1.38
CA LEU A 80 2.15 2.77 0.33
C LEU A 80 2.75 4.17 0.57
N ILE A 81 1.98 5.08 1.17
CA ILE A 81 2.44 6.43 1.53
C ILE A 81 3.37 6.40 2.74
N LEU A 82 3.08 5.57 3.74
CA LEU A 82 3.90 5.39 4.93
C LEU A 82 5.23 4.67 4.63
N PHE A 83 5.23 3.75 3.66
CA PHE A 83 6.38 2.93 3.29
C PHE A 83 6.74 3.08 1.80
N PRO A 84 7.12 4.29 1.34
CA PRO A 84 7.34 4.56 -0.07
C PRO A 84 8.50 3.72 -0.62
N GLY A 85 8.25 2.96 -1.69
CA GLY A 85 9.24 2.13 -2.37
C GLY A 85 9.76 0.94 -1.55
N LYS A 86 9.13 0.62 -0.40
CA LYS A 86 9.56 -0.47 0.49
C LYS A 86 8.37 -1.36 0.89
N PRO A 87 7.76 -2.08 -0.07
CA PRO A 87 6.59 -2.93 0.21
C PRO A 87 6.91 -4.04 1.22
N TYR A 88 8.15 -4.54 1.24
CA TYR A 88 8.58 -5.55 2.21
C TYR A 88 8.52 -5.04 3.66
N ILE A 89 8.85 -3.76 3.91
CA ILE A 89 8.77 -3.17 5.25
C ILE A 89 7.31 -3.10 5.70
N ALA A 90 6.41 -2.71 4.80
CA ALA A 90 4.98 -2.64 5.12
C ALA A 90 4.43 -4.00 5.58
N LEU A 91 4.84 -5.10 4.91
CA LEU A 91 4.49 -6.46 5.34
C LEU A 91 5.05 -6.78 6.71
N ARG A 92 6.33 -6.48 6.96
CA ARG A 92 6.98 -6.74 8.26
C ARG A 92 6.35 -5.96 9.41
N VAL A 93 5.93 -4.72 9.17
CA VAL A 93 5.20 -3.91 10.14
C VAL A 93 3.84 -4.56 10.46
N LYS A 94 3.12 -5.04 9.43
CA LYS A 94 1.86 -5.78 9.65
C LYS A 94 2.08 -7.06 10.45
N ASP A 95 3.10 -7.84 10.10
CA ASP A 95 3.42 -9.08 10.82
C ASP A 95 3.77 -8.80 12.29
N ALA A 96 4.58 -7.76 12.56
CA ALA A 96 4.89 -7.33 13.92
C ALA A 96 3.62 -6.91 14.68
N CYS A 97 2.70 -6.21 14.02
CA CYS A 97 1.41 -5.81 14.58
C CYS A 97 0.36 -6.90 14.67
N TYR A 98 0.62 -8.09 14.13
CA TYR A 98 -0.21 -9.27 14.37
C TYR A 98 0.21 -10.00 15.66
N ILE A 99 1.48 -9.85 16.05
CA ILE A 99 2.05 -10.49 17.25
C ILE A 99 1.75 -9.67 18.52
N ASN A 100 1.66 -8.34 18.40
CA ASN A 100 1.42 -7.39 19.50
C ASN A 100 -0.05 -6.96 19.61
#